data_AF-A0A1I1NLP3-F1
#
_entry.id   AF-A0A1I1NLP3-F1
#
_cell.length_a   1.000
_cell.length_b   1.000
_cell.length_c   1.000
_cell.angle_alpha   90.00
_cell.angle_beta   90.00
_cell.angle_gamma   90.00
#
_symmetry.space_group_name_H-M   'P 1'
#
loop_
_entity.id
_entity.type
_entity.pdbx_description
1 polymer ?
#
loop_
_entity_poly.entity_id
_entity_poly.type
_entity_poly.pdbx_seq_one_letter_code
_entity_poly.pdbx_strand_id
1 'polypeptide(L)'
;MMRQILPYPLLSLGMLILWLLLQQSLGLGQILLGSVVALFAGRALAALQPEQPRIRRPFKIIHLMGLVAVDVLWSNLAVARIVLQGRHRKQTAGFLLLPLELRDRSALAILACIITATPGSAWLEYDAVRGTVLIHVLDLVDDQEWIDTIKHRYERLLLEIFQ
;
A
#
# COMPACT_ATOMS: atom_id res chain seq x y z
N MET A 1 30.39 -7.52 -9.65
CA MET A 1 29.88 -8.72 -10.35
C MET A 1 28.49 -9.17 -9.88
N MET A 2 28.21 -9.33 -8.57
CA MET A 2 26.90 -9.83 -8.08
C MET A 2 25.69 -8.93 -8.42
N ARG A 3 25.89 -7.60 -8.45
CA ARG A 3 24.88 -6.60 -8.87
C ARG A 3 24.50 -6.63 -10.36
N GLN A 4 25.30 -7.29 -11.22
CA GLN A 4 25.00 -7.44 -12.65
C GLN A 4 24.20 -8.72 -12.96
N ILE A 5 24.17 -9.68 -12.03
CA ILE A 5 23.47 -10.95 -12.21
C ILE A 5 22.14 -10.97 -11.42
N LEU A 6 22.11 -10.37 -10.23
CA LEU A 6 20.92 -10.20 -9.39
C LEU A 6 20.78 -8.74 -8.93
N PRO A 7 20.16 -7.86 -9.73
CA PRO A 7 19.90 -6.48 -9.34
C PRO A 7 18.96 -6.38 -8.12
N TYR A 8 18.05 -7.35 -7.94
CA TYR A 8 17.09 -7.40 -6.82
C TYR A 8 17.06 -8.79 -6.14
N PRO A 9 18.05 -9.12 -5.28
CA PRO A 9 18.17 -10.46 -4.70
C PRO A 9 17.00 -10.86 -3.80
N LEU A 10 16.43 -9.91 -3.04
CA LEU A 10 15.23 -10.17 -2.23
C LEU A 10 14.01 -10.52 -3.09
N LEU A 11 13.85 -9.86 -4.23
CA LEU A 11 12.70 -10.11 -5.11
C LEU A 11 12.81 -11.46 -5.79
N SER A 12 13.99 -11.81 -6.30
CA SER A 12 14.23 -13.15 -6.85
C SER A 12 14.01 -14.23 -5.79
N LEU A 13 14.49 -14.03 -4.55
CA LEU A 13 14.23 -14.96 -3.45
C LEU A 13 12.72 -15.07 -3.14
N GLY A 14 12.01 -13.95 -3.07
CA GLY A 14 10.56 -13.92 -2.85
C GLY A 14 9.78 -14.63 -3.97
N MET A 15 10.18 -14.43 -5.23
CA MET A 15 9.61 -15.13 -6.39
C MET A 15 9.85 -16.65 -6.32
N LEU A 16 11.04 -17.09 -5.92
CA LEU A 16 11.32 -18.51 -5.72
C LEU A 16 10.47 -19.11 -4.60
N ILE A 17 10.35 -18.42 -3.47
CA ILE A 17 9.51 -18.87 -2.34
C ILE A 17 8.05 -18.97 -2.79
N LEU A 18 7.53 -17.95 -3.46
CA LEU A 18 6.16 -17.94 -3.99
C LEU A 18 5.94 -19.10 -4.98
N TRP A 19 6.89 -19.34 -5.88
CA TRP A 19 6.85 -20.46 -6.81
C TRP A 19 6.71 -21.81 -6.10
N LEU A 20 7.57 -22.06 -5.11
CA LEU A 20 7.57 -23.32 -4.36
C LEU A 20 6.30 -23.50 -3.52
N LEU A 21 5.77 -22.40 -2.97
CA LEU A 21 4.50 -22.40 -2.24
C LEU A 21 3.32 -22.73 -3.16
N LEU A 22 3.26 -22.14 -4.36
CA LEU A 22 2.21 -22.42 -5.34
C LEU A 22 2.26 -23.87 -5.84
N GLN A 23 3.45 -24.39 -6.06
CA GLN A 23 3.66 -25.75 -6.53
C GLN A 23 3.56 -26.80 -5.42
N GLN A 24 3.60 -26.38 -4.15
CA GLN A 24 3.59 -27.23 -2.96
C GLN A 24 4.65 -28.35 -3.01
N SER A 25 5.81 -28.07 -3.59
CA SER A 25 6.85 -29.08 -3.81
C SER A 25 8.25 -28.50 -3.64
N LEU A 26 9.09 -29.22 -2.88
CA LEU A 26 10.51 -28.93 -2.71
C LEU A 26 11.39 -29.85 -3.57
N GLY A 27 10.83 -30.46 -4.62
CA GLY A 27 11.59 -31.28 -5.55
C GLY A 27 12.67 -30.47 -6.27
N LEU A 28 13.83 -31.08 -6.51
CA LEU A 28 14.97 -30.47 -7.21
C LEU A 28 14.58 -29.80 -8.53
N GLY A 29 13.69 -30.42 -9.30
CA GLY A 29 13.18 -29.85 -10.56
C GLY A 29 12.43 -28.53 -10.37
N GLN A 30 11.64 -28.40 -9.30
CA GLN A 30 10.87 -27.19 -9.02
C GLN A 30 11.74 -26.06 -8.48
N ILE A 31 12.75 -26.41 -7.69
CA ILE A 31 13.76 -25.44 -7.24
C ILE A 31 14.53 -24.88 -8.44
N LEU A 32 14.96 -25.73 -9.38
CA LEU A 32 15.65 -25.31 -10.59
C LEU A 32 14.75 -24.42 -11.46
N LEU A 33 13.53 -24.87 -11.77
CA LEU A 33 12.61 -24.10 -12.61
C LEU A 33 12.23 -22.77 -11.96
N GLY A 34 11.88 -22.78 -10.68
CA GLY A 34 11.56 -21.58 -9.90
C GLY A 34 12.72 -20.60 -9.84
N SER A 35 13.97 -21.09 -9.77
CA SER A 35 15.16 -20.22 -9.78
C SER A 35 15.35 -19.52 -11.12
N VAL A 36 15.12 -20.22 -12.24
CA VAL A 36 15.14 -19.63 -13.59
C VAL A 36 14.07 -18.55 -13.72
N VAL A 37 12.84 -18.83 -13.28
CA VAL A 37 11.73 -17.87 -13.27
C VAL A 37 12.07 -16.64 -12.41
N ALA A 38 12.58 -16.86 -11.19
CA ALA A 38 12.99 -15.80 -10.28
C ALA A 38 14.10 -14.89 -10.82
N LEU A 39 15.07 -15.48 -11.54
CA LEU A 39 16.12 -14.74 -12.23
C LEU A 39 15.56 -13.90 -13.37
N PHE A 40 14.67 -14.49 -14.19
CA PHE A 40 14.03 -13.79 -15.30
C PHE A 40 13.18 -12.61 -14.80
N ALA A 41 12.35 -12.84 -13.76
CA ALA A 41 11.55 -11.81 -13.12
C ALA A 41 12.42 -10.67 -12.56
N GLY A 42 13.51 -11.00 -11.87
CA GLY A 42 14.45 -10.01 -11.32
C GLY A 42 15.11 -9.16 -12.41
N ARG A 43 15.44 -9.75 -13.57
CA ARG A 43 15.98 -9.02 -14.72
C ARG A 43 14.94 -8.17 -15.44
N ALA A 44 13.73 -8.70 -15.64
CA ALA A 44 12.63 -7.95 -16.22
C ALA A 44 12.33 -6.69 -15.40
N LEU A 45 12.30 -6.82 -14.07
CA LEU A 45 12.12 -5.67 -13.18
C LEU A 45 13.28 -4.67 -13.25
N ALA A 46 14.52 -5.14 -13.35
CA ALA A 46 15.65 -4.23 -13.51
C ALA A 46 15.64 -3.45 -14.83
N ALA A 47 15.06 -4.02 -15.89
CA ALA A 47 14.85 -3.31 -17.15
C ALA A 47 13.86 -2.14 -16.99
N LEU A 48 12.92 -2.22 -16.04
CA LEU A 48 11.98 -1.14 -15.72
C LEU A 48 12.63 0.01 -14.95
N GLN A 49 13.90 -0.13 -14.52
CA GLN A 49 14.66 0.87 -13.76
C GLN A 49 13.84 1.53 -12.63
N PRO A 50 13.21 0.74 -11.75
CA PRO A 50 12.33 1.30 -10.74
C PRO A 50 13.13 2.22 -9.82
N GLU A 51 12.55 3.38 -9.54
CA GLU A 51 13.11 4.36 -8.60
C GLU A 51 13.22 3.70 -7.23
N GLN A 52 14.42 3.69 -6.65
CA GLN A 52 14.65 3.02 -5.38
C GLN A 52 14.04 3.86 -4.25
N PRO A 53 13.08 3.30 -3.47
CA PRO A 53 12.49 4.04 -2.37
C PRO A 53 13.56 4.35 -1.32
N ARG A 54 13.60 5.60 -0.86
CA ARG A 54 14.53 6.04 0.18
C ARG A 54 13.92 5.79 1.56
N ILE A 55 14.13 4.60 2.11
CA ILE A 55 13.62 4.25 3.44
C ILE A 55 14.60 4.76 4.51
N ARG A 56 14.19 5.78 5.27
CA ARG A 56 14.97 6.35 6.38
C ARG A 56 14.75 5.64 7.71
N ARG A 57 13.52 5.20 7.99
CA ARG A 57 13.14 4.58 9.29
C ARG A 57 12.37 3.27 9.10
N PRO A 58 13.04 2.17 8.73
CA PRO A 58 12.37 0.90 8.41
C PRO A 58 11.56 0.32 9.58
N PHE A 59 11.97 0.54 10.83
CA PHE A 59 11.23 0.05 12.00
C PHE A 59 9.81 0.64 12.11
N LYS A 60 9.58 1.85 11.59
CA LYS A 60 8.25 2.47 11.59
C LYS A 60 7.29 1.82 10.60
N ILE A 61 7.79 1.04 9.64
CA ILE A 61 6.95 0.26 8.71
C ILE A 61 6.11 -0.75 9.47
N ILE A 62 6.69 -1.45 10.45
CA ILE A 62 5.96 -2.44 11.26
C ILE A 62 4.86 -1.73 12.06
N HIS A 63 5.15 -0.56 12.61
CA HIS A 63 4.17 0.24 13.33
C HIS A 63 3.02 0.69 12.41
N LEU A 64 3.34 1.20 11.22
CA LEU A 64 2.34 1.58 10.21
C LEU A 64 1.48 0.38 9.79
N MET A 65 2.09 -0.79 9.55
CA MET A 65 1.36 -2.01 9.21
C MET A 65 0.37 -2.42 10.31
N GLY A 66 0.80 -2.40 11.58
CA GLY A 66 -0.06 -2.72 12.71
C GLY A 66 -1.24 -1.75 12.84
N LEU A 67 -0.97 -0.45 12.69
CA LEU A 67 -2.00 0.59 12.71
C LEU A 67 -3.05 0.36 11.61
N VAL A 68 -2.59 0.21 10.36
CA VAL A 68 -3.47 0.01 9.21
C VAL A 68 -4.25 -1.29 9.32
N ALA A 69 -3.63 -2.38 9.77
CA ALA A 69 -4.33 -3.66 9.95
C ALA A 69 -5.49 -3.54 10.95
N VAL A 70 -5.28 -2.82 12.05
CA VAL A 70 -6.32 -2.55 13.06
C VAL A 70 -7.44 -1.69 12.45
N ASP A 71 -7.10 -0.62 11.73
CA ASP A 71 -8.09 0.27 11.12
C ASP A 71 -8.92 -0.44 10.05
N VAL A 72 -8.28 -1.24 9.19
CA VAL A 72 -8.95 -2.07 8.17
C VAL A 72 -9.86 -3.10 8.83
N LEU A 73 -9.44 -3.74 9.93
CA LEU A 73 -10.26 -4.71 10.65
C LEU A 73 -11.51 -4.05 11.25
N TRP A 74 -11.34 -2.93 11.97
CA TRP A 74 -12.45 -2.20 12.57
C TRP A 74 -13.42 -1.66 11.54
N SER A 75 -12.89 -1.12 10.44
CA SER A 75 -13.72 -0.57 9.39
C SER A 75 -14.51 -1.67 8.65
N ASN A 76 -13.90 -2.83 8.39
CA ASN A 76 -14.63 -3.97 7.83
C ASN A 76 -15.71 -4.52 8.78
N LEU A 77 -15.44 -4.56 10.08
CA LEU A 77 -16.44 -4.92 11.09
C LEU A 77 -17.60 -3.92 11.12
N ALA A 78 -17.33 -2.63 10.99
CA ALA A 78 -18.35 -1.59 10.91
C ALA A 78 -19.24 -1.77 9.68
N VAL A 79 -18.65 -2.01 8.51
CA VAL A 79 -19.40 -2.30 7.27
C VAL A 79 -20.22 -3.58 7.41
N ALA A 80 -19.63 -4.67 7.92
CA ALA A 80 -20.35 -5.92 8.15
C ALA A 80 -21.57 -5.71 9.06
N ARG A 81 -21.43 -4.90 10.11
CA ARG A 81 -22.54 -4.54 11.00
C ARG A 81 -23.62 -3.74 10.29
N ILE A 82 -23.27 -2.78 9.44
CA ILE A 82 -24.25 -2.01 8.65
C ILE A 82 -25.05 -2.93 7.72
N VAL A 83 -24.37 -3.82 7.01
CA VAL A 83 -25.00 -4.79 6.09
C VAL A 83 -25.94 -5.73 6.84
N LEU A 84 -25.50 -6.28 7.99
CA LEU A 84 -26.31 -7.21 8.78
C LEU A 84 -27.51 -6.55 9.48
N GLN A 85 -27.38 -5.28 9.90
CA GLN A 85 -28.46 -4.56 10.57
C GLN A 85 -29.54 -4.05 9.63
N GLY A 86 -29.30 -4.02 8.31
CA GLY A 86 -30.27 -3.60 7.30
C GLY A 86 -30.76 -2.15 7.44
N ARG A 87 -30.15 -1.34 8.31
CA ARG A 87 -30.51 0.07 8.50
C ARG A 87 -29.82 0.89 7.41
N HIS A 88 -30.62 1.40 6.47
CA HIS A 88 -30.22 2.50 5.60
C HIS A 88 -30.02 3.78 6.45
N ARG A 89 -28.83 3.93 7.04
CA ARG A 89 -28.38 5.25 7.48
C ARG A 89 -28.26 6.10 6.21
N LYS A 90 -28.80 7.33 6.21
CA LYS A 90 -28.53 8.30 5.13
C LYS A 90 -27.02 8.53 5.13
N GLN A 91 -26.34 7.96 4.15
CA GLN A 91 -24.92 8.20 3.91
C GLN A 91 -24.82 9.40 2.98
N THR A 92 -24.06 10.41 3.40
CA THR A 92 -23.76 11.56 2.54
C THR A 92 -22.45 11.27 1.85
N ALA A 93 -22.51 10.79 0.61
CA ALA A 93 -21.32 10.64 -0.21
C ALA A 93 -20.78 12.01 -0.61
N GLY A 94 -19.47 12.20 -0.59
CA GLY A 94 -18.84 13.47 -0.90
C GLY A 94 -17.42 13.33 -1.40
N PHE A 95 -16.91 14.41 -2.01
CA PHE A 95 -15.54 14.51 -2.47
C PHE A 95 -14.77 15.46 -1.56
N LEU A 96 -13.58 15.03 -1.14
CA LEU A 96 -12.69 15.75 -0.26
C LEU A 96 -11.37 16.01 -0.98
N LEU A 97 -10.93 17.26 -0.97
CA LEU A 97 -9.59 17.65 -1.42
C LEU A 97 -8.65 17.70 -0.22
N LEU A 98 -7.64 16.83 -0.22
CA LEU A 98 -6.67 16.72 0.87
C LEU A 98 -5.29 17.22 0.39
N PRO A 99 -4.76 18.33 0.95
CA PRO A 99 -3.40 18.77 0.66
C PRO A 99 -2.37 17.91 1.40
N LEU A 100 -1.43 17.34 0.65
CA LEU A 100 -0.36 16.46 1.11
C LEU A 100 1.01 17.17 1.07
N GLU A 101 1.75 17.03 2.15
CA GLU A 101 3.19 17.32 2.25
C GLU A 101 4.03 16.18 1.65
N LEU A 102 3.49 14.96 1.61
CA LEU A 102 4.15 13.79 1.05
C LEU A 102 4.39 13.93 -0.47
N ARG A 103 5.65 13.75 -0.89
CA ARG A 103 6.09 13.83 -2.30
C ARG A 103 6.75 12.56 -2.83
N ASP A 104 7.13 11.63 -1.95
CA ASP A 104 7.74 10.38 -2.36
C ASP A 104 6.71 9.48 -3.05
N ARG A 105 7.03 9.00 -4.26
CA ARG A 105 6.09 8.24 -5.10
C ARG A 105 5.70 6.90 -4.48
N SER A 106 6.63 6.22 -3.82
CA SER A 106 6.33 4.97 -3.13
C SER A 106 5.45 5.21 -1.91
N ALA A 107 5.74 6.26 -1.15
CA ALA A 107 4.92 6.64 -0.01
C ALA A 107 3.51 7.06 -0.42
N LEU A 108 3.36 7.83 -1.51
CA LEU A 108 2.06 8.19 -2.08
C LEU A 108 1.27 6.96 -2.53
N ALA A 109 1.92 6.00 -3.20
CA ALA A 109 1.29 4.74 -3.58
C ALA A 109 0.81 3.94 -2.36
N ILE A 110 1.62 3.87 -1.30
CA ILE A 110 1.24 3.21 -0.05
C ILE A 110 0.06 3.94 0.59
N LEU A 111 0.07 5.27 0.65
CA LEU A 111 -1.04 6.06 1.19
C LEU A 111 -2.35 5.80 0.41
N ALA A 112 -2.27 5.76 -0.92
CA ALA A 112 -3.41 5.44 -1.78
C ALA A 112 -3.98 4.05 -1.49
N CYS A 113 -3.12 3.04 -1.30
CA CYS A 113 -3.54 1.72 -0.88
C CYS A 113 -4.20 1.72 0.50
N ILE A 114 -3.65 2.45 1.47
CA ILE A 114 -4.21 2.54 2.83
C ILE A 114 -5.62 3.15 2.79
N ILE A 115 -5.77 4.31 2.14
CA ILE A 115 -7.05 5.03 2.03
C ILE A 115 -8.10 4.20 1.29
N THR A 116 -7.70 3.45 0.27
CA THR A 116 -8.62 2.60 -0.50
C THR A 116 -8.97 1.31 0.27
N ALA A 117 -8.04 0.80 1.09
CA ALA A 117 -8.27 -0.38 1.91
C ALA A 117 -9.11 -0.11 3.15
N THR A 118 -9.21 1.16 3.61
CA THR A 118 -10.17 1.57 4.64
C THR A 118 -11.56 1.76 4.03
N PRO A 119 -12.55 0.94 4.41
CA PRO A 119 -13.91 1.07 3.89
C PRO A 119 -14.49 2.46 4.05
N GLY A 120 -15.18 2.90 3.01
CA GLY A 120 -15.83 4.20 2.96
C GLY A 120 -14.99 5.31 2.35
N SER A 121 -13.79 5.03 1.84
CA SER A 121 -13.00 6.01 1.07
C SER A 121 -12.37 5.41 -0.19
N ALA A 122 -12.17 6.23 -1.21
CA ALA A 122 -11.51 5.86 -2.47
C ALA A 122 -10.59 6.97 -2.95
N TRP A 123 -9.34 6.63 -3.25
CA TRP A 123 -8.38 7.54 -3.88
C TRP A 123 -8.72 7.69 -5.36
N LEU A 124 -8.94 8.92 -5.84
CA LEU A 124 -9.33 9.15 -7.24
C LEU A 124 -8.21 9.75 -8.07
N GLU A 125 -7.65 10.87 -7.63
CA GLU A 125 -6.68 11.63 -8.43
C GLU A 125 -5.65 12.30 -7.52
N TYR A 126 -4.40 12.35 -7.98
CA TYR A 126 -3.33 13.11 -7.32
C TYR A 126 -2.78 14.16 -8.26
N ASP A 127 -2.92 15.43 -7.88
CA ASP A 127 -2.26 16.55 -8.54
C ASP A 127 -0.85 16.72 -7.94
N ALA A 128 0.16 16.33 -8.71
CA ALA A 128 1.56 16.42 -8.29
C ALA A 128 2.09 17.87 -8.23
N VAL A 129 1.49 18.81 -8.97
CA VAL A 129 1.89 20.23 -8.95
C VAL A 129 1.40 20.86 -7.66
N ARG A 130 0.11 20.69 -7.36
CA ARG A 130 -0.50 21.25 -6.14
C ARG A 130 -0.19 20.43 -4.89
N GLY A 131 0.19 19.17 -5.03
CA GLY A 131 0.35 18.24 -3.92
C GLY A 131 -0.99 17.96 -3.25
N THR A 132 -2.05 17.77 -4.03
CA THR A 132 -3.41 17.60 -3.51
C THR A 132 -3.99 16.30 -4.05
N VAL A 133 -4.68 15.56 -3.18
CA VAL A 133 -5.42 14.35 -3.58
C VAL A 133 -6.91 14.59 -3.50
N LEU A 134 -7.62 14.13 -4.53
CA LEU A 134 -9.08 14.00 -4.52
C LEU A 134 -9.46 12.62 -3.99
N ILE A 135 -10.22 12.61 -2.90
CA ILE A 135 -10.72 11.39 -2.26
C ILE A 135 -12.24 11.43 -2.32
N HIS A 136 -12.86 10.30 -2.65
CA HIS A 136 -14.30 10.12 -2.47
C HIS A 136 -14.56 9.41 -1.15
N VAL A 137 -15.46 9.95 -0.33
CA VAL A 137 -15.84 9.39 0.97
C VAL A 137 -17.32 9.03 0.93
N LEU A 138 -17.66 7.81 1.35
CA LEU A 138 -19.01 7.26 1.30
C LEU A 138 -19.94 7.86 2.35
N ASP A 139 -19.42 8.17 3.54
CA ASP A 139 -20.16 8.79 4.64
C ASP A 139 -19.37 9.98 5.19
N LEU A 140 -19.45 11.09 4.47
CA LEU A 140 -18.78 12.34 4.80
C LEU A 140 -19.64 13.12 5.79
N VAL A 141 -19.31 13.00 7.08
CA VAL A 141 -19.97 13.74 8.18
C VAL A 141 -19.18 14.99 8.54
N ASP A 142 -17.84 14.89 8.62
CA ASP A 142 -16.93 16.01 8.87
C ASP A 142 -15.66 15.85 8.00
N ASP A 143 -15.47 16.79 7.08
CA ASP A 143 -14.31 16.88 6.19
C ASP A 143 -13.01 17.03 6.98
N GLN A 144 -13.02 17.82 8.06
CA GLN A 144 -11.83 18.17 8.82
C GLN A 144 -11.34 17.00 9.66
N GLU A 145 -12.25 16.22 10.23
CA GLU A 145 -11.91 15.00 10.97
C GLU A 145 -11.19 13.98 10.07
N TRP A 146 -11.65 13.83 8.82
CA TRP A 146 -11.00 12.98 7.81
C TRP A 146 -9.62 13.49 7.45
N ILE A 147 -9.49 14.80 7.19
CA ILE A 147 -8.20 15.43 6.91
C ILE A 147 -7.23 15.17 8.08
N ASP A 148 -7.64 15.48 9.30
CA ASP A 148 -6.78 15.38 10.48
C ASP A 148 -6.37 13.92 10.74
N THR A 149 -7.27 12.97 10.54
CA THR A 149 -6.97 11.54 10.66
C THR A 149 -5.89 11.12 9.67
N ILE A 150 -6.06 11.46 8.39
CA ILE A 150 -5.11 11.05 7.35
C ILE A 150 -3.75 11.74 7.57
N LYS A 151 -3.74 13.05 7.83
CA LYS A 151 -2.49 13.81 8.02
C LYS A 151 -1.72 13.37 9.27
N HIS A 152 -2.40 13.27 10.42
CA HIS A 152 -1.71 12.98 11.67
C HIS A 152 -1.34 11.51 11.85
N ARG A 153 -2.14 10.58 11.33
CA ARG A 153 -1.89 9.13 11.52
C ARG A 153 -1.05 8.53 10.41
N TYR A 154 -1.42 8.73 9.14
CA TYR A 154 -0.79 8.03 8.03
C TYR A 154 0.32 8.86 7.38
N GLU A 155 0.00 10.08 6.96
CA GLU A 155 0.95 10.94 6.26
C GLU A 155 2.20 11.20 7.10
N ARG A 156 2.03 11.55 8.38
CA ARG A 156 3.15 11.77 9.29
C ARG A 156 4.08 10.56 9.40
N LEU A 157 3.54 9.35 9.54
CA LEU A 157 4.35 8.13 9.61
C LEU A 157 5.07 7.86 8.28
N LEU A 158 4.39 8.08 7.15
CA LEU A 158 4.97 7.92 5.83
C LEU A 158 6.08 8.93 5.55
N LEU A 159 5.90 10.19 5.95
CA LEU A 159 6.95 11.20 5.93
C LEU A 159 8.17 10.70 6.71
N GLU A 160 8.01 10.21 7.94
CA GLU A 160 9.14 9.71 8.73
C GLU A 160 9.83 8.45 8.16
N ILE A 161 9.11 7.64 7.38
CA ILE A 161 9.64 6.43 6.74
C ILE A 161 10.41 6.78 5.47
N PHE A 162 9.89 7.69 4.63
CA PHE A 162 10.39 7.94 3.28
C PHE A 162 11.09 9.31 3.09
N GLN A 163 10.90 10.25 4.00
CA GLN A 163 11.38 11.64 3.91
C GLN A 163 12.03 12.16 5.20
#